data_AF-A0A0J0UZN6-F1
#
_entry.id   AF-A0A0J0UZN6-F1
#
_cell.length_a   1.000
_cell.length_b   1.000
_cell.length_c   1.000
_cell.angle_alpha   90.00
_cell.angle_beta   90.00
_cell.angle_gamma   90.00
#
_symmetry.space_group_name_H-M   'P 1'
#
loop_
_entity.id
_entity.type
_entity.pdbx_description
1 polymer ?
#
loop_
_entity_poly.entity_id
_entity_poly.type
_entity_poly.pdbx_seq_one_letter_code
_entity_poly.pdbx_strand_id
1 'polypeptide(L)'
;MDALQTLDEMNRLLNISDRETVNTSMRLPVSLRDAAALAVTQFGAAPSTTSLTAAALRHALETVVMEAALQMHYEQHPSAEPTLAEIALALALQDASPLADRPDLIASAAIEVAARRPNADADDVLLWAEAQLLGAA
;
A
#
# COMPACT_ATOMS: atom_id res chain seq x y z
N MET A 1 -14.75 10.09 -20.42
CA MET A 1 -15.04 9.93 -18.99
C MET A 1 -14.06 10.80 -18.24
N ASP A 2 -14.52 11.55 -17.24
CA ASP A 2 -13.59 12.22 -16.32
C ASP A 2 -12.94 11.20 -15.36
N ALA A 3 -11.99 11.65 -14.55
CA ALA A 3 -11.23 10.79 -13.65
C ALA A 3 -12.14 10.08 -12.63
N LEU A 4 -13.15 10.79 -12.10
CA LEU A 4 -14.11 10.24 -11.14
C LEU A 4 -14.99 9.16 -11.76
N GLN A 5 -15.53 9.42 -12.95
CA GLN A 5 -16.32 8.43 -13.69
C GLN A 5 -15.50 7.19 -14.04
N THR A 6 -14.22 7.36 -14.35
CA THR A 6 -13.30 6.24 -14.64
C THR A 6 -13.07 5.40 -13.39
N LEU A 7 -12.84 6.05 -12.25
CA LEU A 7 -12.66 5.39 -10.96
C LEU A 7 -13.92 4.63 -10.52
N ASP A 8 -15.10 5.25 -10.65
CA ASP A 8 -16.39 4.63 -10.33
C ASP A 8 -16.64 3.39 -11.20
N GLU A 9 -16.34 3.47 -12.49
CA GLU A 9 -16.49 2.34 -13.42
C GLU A 9 -15.50 1.21 -13.11
N MET A 10 -14.24 1.54 -12.79
CA MET A 10 -13.26 0.53 -12.36
C MET A 10 -13.70 -0.17 -11.08
N ASN A 11 -14.14 0.58 -10.06
CA ASN A 11 -14.64 0.01 -8.82
C ASN A 11 -15.89 -0.85 -9.06
N ARG A 12 -16.81 -0.41 -9.92
CA ARG A 12 -17.97 -1.21 -10.32
C ARG A 12 -17.53 -2.54 -10.95
N LEU A 13 -16.63 -2.51 -11.93
CA LEU A 13 -16.13 -3.71 -12.63
C LEU A 13 -15.42 -4.68 -11.68
N LEU A 14 -14.65 -4.16 -10.72
CA LEU A 14 -13.95 -4.97 -9.73
C LEU A 14 -14.92 -5.65 -8.74
N ASN A 15 -16.09 -5.05 -8.45
CA ASN A 15 -17.07 -5.64 -7.53
C ASN A 15 -18.07 -6.61 -8.18
N ILE A 16 -18.03 -6.80 -9.51
CA ILE A 16 -18.90 -7.75 -10.21
C ILE A 16 -18.43 -9.20 -9.95
N SER A 17 -19.39 -10.13 -9.93
CA SER A 17 -19.14 -11.56 -9.75
C SER A 17 -18.29 -12.17 -10.89
N ASP A 18 -17.30 -12.99 -10.52
CA ASP A 18 -16.40 -13.72 -11.43
C ASP A 18 -17.03 -14.92 -12.17
N ARG A 19 -18.36 -14.95 -12.32
CA ARG A 19 -19.07 -16.11 -12.91
C ARG A 19 -18.85 -16.24 -14.41
N GLU A 20 -18.77 -15.13 -15.13
CA GLU A 20 -18.53 -15.11 -16.56
C GLU A 20 -17.05 -14.82 -16.83
N THR A 21 -16.41 -15.69 -17.61
CA THR A 21 -14.99 -15.54 -17.94
C THR A 21 -14.78 -15.67 -19.45
N VAL A 22 -13.77 -14.97 -19.95
CA VAL A 22 -13.34 -15.05 -21.34
C VAL A 22 -11.86 -15.37 -21.40
N ASN A 23 -11.45 -16.20 -22.37
CA ASN A 23 -10.04 -16.51 -22.56
C ASN A 23 -9.31 -15.26 -23.07
N THR A 24 -8.27 -14.85 -22.34
CA THR A 24 -7.39 -13.75 -22.72
C THR A 24 -6.00 -14.31 -22.97
N SER A 25 -5.43 -14.02 -24.14
CA SER A 25 -4.04 -14.40 -24.44
C SER A 25 -3.10 -13.36 -23.83
N MET A 26 -2.20 -13.80 -22.96
CA MET A 26 -1.16 -12.96 -22.37
C MET A 26 0.21 -13.61 -22.56
N ARG A 27 1.24 -12.79 -22.82
CA ARG A 27 2.63 -13.25 -22.86
C ARG A 27 3.25 -13.09 -21.48
N LEU A 28 3.75 -14.18 -20.92
CA LEU A 28 4.50 -14.17 -19.65
C LEU A 28 5.95 -14.57 -19.91
N PRO A 29 6.93 -13.95 -19.22
CA PRO A 29 8.28 -14.46 -19.15
C PRO A 29 8.27 -15.91 -18.64
N VAL A 30 9.12 -16.76 -19.23
CA VAL A 30 9.22 -18.19 -18.88
C VAL A 30 9.47 -18.38 -17.39
N SER A 31 10.40 -17.60 -16.82
CA SER A 31 10.72 -17.63 -15.39
C SER A 31 9.52 -17.34 -14.50
N LEU A 32 8.70 -16.34 -14.86
CA LEU A 32 7.50 -15.97 -14.10
C LEU A 32 6.42 -17.05 -14.19
N ARG A 33 6.22 -17.62 -15.38
CA ARG A 33 5.29 -18.74 -15.58
C ARG A 33 5.70 -19.94 -14.70
N ASP A 34 6.98 -20.28 -14.69
CA ASP A 34 7.49 -21.43 -13.94
C ASP A 34 7.40 -21.19 -12.43
N ALA A 35 7.69 -19.97 -11.96
CA ALA A 35 7.49 -19.57 -10.57
C ALA A 35 6.01 -19.66 -10.15
N ALA A 36 5.08 -19.20 -11.00
CA ALA A 36 3.64 -19.31 -10.73
C ALA A 36 3.17 -20.77 -10.66
N ALA A 37 3.70 -21.64 -11.52
CA ALA A 37 3.41 -23.07 -11.49
C ALA A 37 3.90 -23.73 -10.19
N LEU A 38 5.10 -23.39 -9.72
CA LEU A 38 5.61 -23.83 -8.41
C LEU A 38 4.75 -23.30 -7.27
N ALA A 39 4.34 -22.02 -7.30
CA ALA A 39 3.50 -21.43 -6.27
C ALA A 39 2.16 -22.16 -6.11
N VAL A 40 1.52 -22.52 -7.21
CA VAL A 40 0.26 -23.28 -7.22
C VAL A 40 0.48 -24.72 -6.74
N THR A 41 1.47 -25.42 -7.30
CA THR A 41 1.63 -26.87 -7.07
C THR A 41 2.28 -27.21 -5.74
N GLN A 42 3.18 -26.37 -5.23
CA GLN A 42 3.94 -26.64 -4.00
C GLN A 42 3.35 -25.95 -2.78
N PHE A 43 2.82 -24.74 -2.94
CA PHE A 43 2.34 -23.93 -1.82
C PHE A 43 0.81 -23.76 -1.80
N GLY A 44 0.10 -24.29 -2.81
CA GLY A 44 -1.37 -24.16 -2.87
C GLY A 44 -1.83 -22.71 -2.98
N ALA A 45 -1.01 -21.81 -3.55
CA ALA A 45 -1.29 -20.37 -3.59
C ALA A 45 -2.61 -20.02 -4.29
N ALA A 46 -3.06 -20.86 -5.23
CA ALA A 46 -4.37 -20.77 -5.88
C ALA A 46 -4.75 -22.14 -6.50
N PRO A 47 -6.01 -22.34 -6.93
CA PRO A 47 -6.42 -23.57 -7.61
C PRO A 47 -5.75 -23.81 -8.98
N SER A 48 -5.27 -22.76 -9.64
CA SER A 48 -4.57 -22.83 -10.92
C SER A 48 -3.70 -21.59 -11.15
N THR A 49 -2.77 -21.66 -12.10
CA THR A 49 -1.95 -20.49 -12.50
C THR A 49 -2.80 -19.38 -13.12
N THR A 50 -3.88 -19.74 -13.83
CA THR A 50 -4.86 -18.77 -14.36
C THR A 50 -5.58 -18.03 -13.23
N SER A 51 -6.08 -18.77 -12.22
CA SER A 51 -6.74 -18.18 -11.06
C SER A 51 -5.79 -17.28 -10.27
N LEU A 52 -4.54 -17.71 -10.07
CA LEU A 52 -3.50 -16.89 -9.44
C LEU A 52 -3.27 -15.59 -10.20
N THR A 53 -3.16 -15.66 -11.53
CA THR A 53 -2.90 -14.50 -12.39
C THR A 53 -4.08 -13.52 -12.36
N ALA A 54 -5.31 -14.03 -12.42
CA ALA A 54 -6.52 -13.20 -12.34
C ALA A 54 -6.63 -12.51 -10.97
N ALA A 55 -6.38 -13.23 -9.88
CA ALA A 55 -6.38 -12.67 -8.53
C ALA A 55 -5.28 -11.60 -8.35
N ALA A 56 -4.08 -11.86 -8.84
CA ALA A 56 -2.98 -10.89 -8.79
C ALA A 56 -3.28 -9.62 -9.60
N LEU A 57 -3.85 -9.76 -10.81
CA LEU A 57 -4.26 -8.62 -11.62
C LEU A 57 -5.37 -7.81 -10.93
N ARG A 58 -6.39 -8.49 -10.38
CA ARG A 58 -7.46 -7.87 -9.61
C ARG A 58 -6.89 -7.08 -8.44
N HIS A 59 -6.02 -7.69 -7.64
CA HIS A 59 -5.39 -7.03 -6.50
C HIS A 59 -4.59 -5.79 -6.91
N ALA A 60 -3.79 -5.90 -7.98
CA ALA A 60 -3.05 -4.74 -8.50
C ALA A 60 -3.97 -3.60 -8.96
N LEU A 61 -5.09 -3.93 -9.60
CA LEU A 61 -6.10 -2.93 -10.01
C LEU A 61 -6.82 -2.30 -8.82
N GLU A 62 -7.12 -3.07 -7.78
CA GLU A 62 -7.71 -2.58 -6.53
C GLU A 62 -6.78 -1.59 -5.83
N THR A 63 -5.47 -1.87 -5.78
CA THR A 63 -4.46 -0.93 -5.25
C THR A 63 -4.48 0.38 -6.03
N VAL A 64 -4.44 0.33 -7.37
CA VAL A 64 -4.48 1.54 -8.21
C VAL A 64 -5.75 2.34 -7.99
N VAL A 65 -6.91 1.67 -7.87
CA VAL A 65 -8.20 2.33 -7.59
C VAL A 65 -8.18 2.99 -6.21
N MET A 66 -7.69 2.30 -5.18
CA MET A 66 -7.61 2.85 -3.83
C MET A 66 -6.70 4.10 -3.77
N GLU A 67 -5.51 4.02 -4.36
CA GLU A 67 -4.56 5.13 -4.40
C GLU A 67 -5.14 6.34 -5.13
N ALA A 68 -5.76 6.13 -6.30
CA ALA A 68 -6.41 7.20 -7.05
C ALA A 68 -7.58 7.82 -6.27
N ALA A 69 -8.38 7.00 -5.59
CA ALA A 69 -9.49 7.48 -4.75
C ALA A 69 -9.00 8.36 -3.60
N LEU A 70 -7.95 7.93 -2.89
CA LEU A 70 -7.34 8.70 -1.80
C LEU A 70 -6.74 10.00 -2.30
N GLN A 71 -6.00 9.96 -3.41
CA GLN A 71 -5.41 11.17 -4.01
C GLN A 71 -6.48 12.19 -4.35
N MET A 72 -7.56 11.77 -5.02
CA MET A 72 -8.68 12.64 -5.34
C MET A 72 -9.38 13.18 -4.09
N HIS A 73 -9.48 12.36 -3.03
CA HIS A 73 -10.05 12.78 -1.76
C HIS A 73 -9.19 13.88 -1.10
N TYR A 74 -7.87 13.72 -1.07
CA TYR A 74 -6.96 14.70 -0.48
C TYR A 74 -6.88 16.00 -1.29
N GLU A 75 -7.01 15.94 -2.62
CA GLU A 75 -7.12 17.15 -3.44
C GLU A 75 -8.38 17.98 -3.10
N GLN A 76 -9.50 17.32 -2.78
CA GLN A 76 -10.75 17.98 -2.40
C GLN A 76 -10.81 18.34 -0.93
N HIS A 77 -10.12 17.58 -0.08
CA HIS A 77 -10.07 17.72 1.36
C HIS A 77 -8.63 17.66 1.86
N PRO A 78 -7.82 18.73 1.64
CA PRO A 78 -6.41 18.71 2.04
C PRO A 78 -6.19 18.49 3.53
N SER A 79 -7.12 18.91 4.37
CA SER A 79 -7.06 18.70 5.82
C SER A 79 -7.31 17.25 6.25
N ALA A 80 -7.73 16.36 5.34
CA ALA A 80 -7.91 14.94 5.59
C ALA A 80 -6.66 14.11 5.32
N GLU A 81 -5.66 14.70 4.63
CA GLU A 81 -4.37 14.03 4.41
C GLU A 81 -3.62 13.90 5.74
N PRO A 82 -3.27 12.67 6.16
CA PRO A 82 -2.56 12.48 7.42
C PRO A 82 -1.15 13.05 7.32
N THR A 83 -0.72 13.71 8.39
CA THR A 83 0.65 14.19 8.51
C THR A 83 1.62 13.02 8.63
N LEU A 84 2.88 13.23 8.23
CA LEU A 84 3.94 12.22 8.38
C LEU A 84 4.08 11.72 9.82
N ALA A 85 3.86 12.60 10.81
CA ALA A 85 3.87 12.24 12.22
C ALA A 85 2.69 11.32 12.61
N GLU A 86 1.49 11.56 12.07
CA GLU A 86 0.32 10.71 12.31
C GLU A 86 0.50 9.33 11.67
N ILE A 87 1.08 9.25 10.46
CA ILE A 87 1.39 7.97 9.81
C ILE A 87 2.42 7.19 10.64
N ALA A 88 3.51 7.86 11.08
CA ALA A 88 4.53 7.22 11.92
C ALA A 88 3.98 6.75 13.27
N LEU A 89 3.12 7.54 13.91
CA LEU A 89 2.45 7.15 15.15
C LEU A 89 1.54 5.94 14.94
N ALA A 90 0.75 5.92 13.85
CA ALA A 90 -0.09 4.78 13.51
C ALA A 90 0.72 3.50 13.30
N LEU A 91 1.87 3.60 12.63
CA LEU A 91 2.79 2.48 12.43
C LEU A 91 3.40 2.00 13.77
N ALA A 92 3.86 2.92 14.62
CA ALA A 92 4.37 2.56 15.95
C ALA A 92 3.32 1.85 16.82
N LEU A 93 2.04 2.27 16.74
CA LEU A 93 0.92 1.62 17.42
C LEU A 93 0.67 0.21 16.86
N GLN A 94 0.68 0.06 15.54
CA GLN A 94 0.48 -1.23 14.88
C GLN A 94 1.56 -2.26 15.27
N ASP A 95 2.80 -1.81 15.39
CA ASP A 95 3.95 -2.66 15.70
C ASP A 95 4.19 -2.83 17.21
N ALA A 96 3.35 -2.24 18.06
CA ALA A 96 3.51 -2.19 19.50
C ALA A 96 4.90 -1.67 19.94
N SER A 97 5.41 -0.68 19.22
CA SER A 97 6.70 -0.04 19.49
C SER A 97 6.64 0.81 20.77
N PRO A 98 7.72 0.87 21.59
CA PRO A 98 7.81 1.81 22.71
C PRO A 98 7.64 3.29 22.32
N LEU A 99 7.85 3.62 21.05
CA LEU A 99 7.63 4.97 20.52
C LEU A 99 6.14 5.36 20.49
N ALA A 100 5.22 4.40 20.51
CA ALA A 100 3.78 4.68 20.52
C ALA A 100 3.35 5.51 21.74
N ASP A 101 4.04 5.36 22.87
CA ASP A 101 3.80 6.14 24.09
C ASP A 101 4.49 7.52 24.08
N ARG A 102 5.16 7.89 22.98
CA ARG A 102 5.96 9.11 22.84
C ARG A 102 5.58 9.90 21.57
N PRO A 103 4.31 10.28 21.39
CA PRO A 103 3.85 10.99 20.19
C PRO A 103 4.58 12.33 19.97
N ASP A 104 4.95 13.04 21.04
CA ASP A 104 5.72 14.29 20.94
C ASP A 104 7.10 14.08 20.30
N LEU A 105 7.76 12.95 20.59
CA LEU A 105 9.05 12.62 20.00
C LEU A 105 8.91 12.27 18.52
N ILE A 106 7.87 11.50 18.16
CA ILE A 106 7.55 11.19 16.77
C ILE A 106 7.27 12.48 15.98
N ALA A 107 6.49 13.41 16.55
CA ALA A 107 6.20 14.69 15.91
C ALA A 107 7.46 15.53 15.68
N SER A 108 8.36 15.61 16.67
CA SER A 108 9.64 16.31 16.52
C SER A 108 10.51 15.63 15.46
N ALA A 109 10.60 14.30 15.48
CA ALA A 109 11.36 13.53 14.51
C ALA A 109 10.84 13.73 13.08
N ALA A 110 9.52 13.74 12.89
CA ALA A 110 8.91 13.95 11.57
C ALA A 110 9.30 15.29 10.96
N ILE A 111 9.24 16.37 11.76
CA ILE A 111 9.66 17.72 11.31
C ILE A 111 11.13 17.71 10.89
N GLU A 112 11.98 17.12 11.74
CA GLU A 112 13.42 17.06 11.55
C GLU A 112 13.86 16.24 10.34
N VAL A 113 13.19 15.11 10.11
CA VAL A 113 13.48 14.21 8.99
C VAL A 113 12.97 14.84 7.69
N ALA A 114 11.74 15.36 7.66
CA ALA A 114 11.19 16.01 6.47
C ALA A 114 12.04 17.20 6.00
N ALA A 115 12.64 17.96 6.93
CA ALA A 115 13.54 19.06 6.60
C ALA A 115 14.85 18.62 5.91
N ARG A 116 15.32 17.38 6.16
CA ARG A 116 16.59 16.84 5.63
C ARG A 116 16.37 15.94 4.41
N ARG A 117 15.26 15.20 4.41
CA ARG A 117 14.88 14.23 3.37
C ARG A 117 13.42 14.52 2.97
N PRO A 118 13.18 15.28 1.89
CA PRO A 118 11.82 15.61 1.44
C PRO A 118 10.95 14.40 1.08
N ASN A 119 11.57 13.27 0.74
CA ASN A 119 10.90 12.01 0.42
C ASN A 119 11.07 11.00 1.56
N ALA A 120 10.99 11.47 2.80
CA ALA A 120 11.03 10.60 3.97
C ALA A 120 9.67 9.93 4.19
N ASP A 121 9.70 8.71 4.69
CA ASP A 121 8.53 7.94 5.08
C ASP A 121 8.44 7.77 6.61
N ALA A 122 7.42 7.06 7.05
CA ALA A 122 7.17 6.80 8.47
C ALA A 122 8.32 6.01 9.12
N ASP A 123 8.92 5.06 8.40
CA ASP A 123 10.04 4.25 8.89
C ASP A 123 11.27 5.14 9.17
N ASP A 124 11.57 6.09 8.28
CA ASP A 124 12.63 7.08 8.50
C ASP A 124 12.41 7.90 9.78
N VAL A 125 11.16 8.29 10.05
CA VAL A 125 10.79 9.03 11.27
C VAL A 125 10.99 8.18 12.51
N LEU A 126 10.52 6.94 12.50
CA LEU A 126 10.67 6.02 13.63
C LEU A 126 12.14 5.72 13.91
N LEU A 127 12.94 5.44 12.87
CA LEU A 127 14.38 5.23 13.01
C LEU A 127 15.09 6.44 13.64
N TRP A 128 14.73 7.66 13.22
CA TRP A 128 15.29 8.89 13.79
C TRP A 128 14.85 9.12 15.24
N ALA A 129 13.60 8.81 15.58
CA ALA A 129 13.08 8.90 16.94
C ALA A 129 13.75 7.88 17.88
N GLU A 130 14.00 6.66 17.42
CA GLU A 130 14.74 5.64 18.18
C GLU A 130 16.18 6.08 18.47
N ALA A 131 16.87 6.66 17.48
CA ALA A 131 18.22 7.17 17.66
C ALA A 131 18.28 8.26 18.74
N GLN A 132 17.28 9.15 18.79
CA GLN A 132 17.16 10.18 19.82
C GLN A 132 16.89 9.59 21.20
N LEU A 133 16.06 8.53 21.31
CA LEU A 133 15.86 7.83 22.59
C LEU A 133 17.16 7.22 23.12
N LEU A 134 17.93 6.58 22.25
CA LEU A 134 19.18 5.92 22.62
C LEU A 134 20.27 6.94 23.00
N GLY A 135 20.29 8.11 22.36
CA GLY A 135 21.23 9.19 22.68
C GLY A 135 20.86 10.02 23.91
N ALA A 136 19.61 9.92 24.40
CA ALA A 136 19.11 10.59 25.59
C ALA A 136 19.20 9.74 26.87
N ALA A 137 19.56 8.45 26.75
CA ALA A 137 19.79 7.50 27.84
C ALA A 137 21.27 7.44 28.25
#